data_AF-A0A1E5SJ86-F1
#
_entry.id   AF-A0A1E5SJ86-F1
#
_cell.length_a   1.000
_cell.length_b   1.000
_cell.length_c   1.000
_cell.angle_alpha   90.00
_cell.angle_beta   90.00
_cell.angle_gamma   90.00
#
_symmetry.space_group_name_H-M   'P 1'
#
loop_
_entity.id
_entity.type
_entity.pdbx_description
1 polymer ?
#
loop_
_entity_poly.entity_id
_entity_poly.type
_entity_poly.pdbx_seq_one_letter_code
_entity_poly.pdbx_strand_id
1 'polypeptide(L)'
;MYGQYDKFVTLEFEYNSDEYEKFGFRLMGTFLFDLDDRVELEKILQKDEIQRTDRKIKFSPSELEELTNDQKTDLDRDGILVSSIHTVSTLDLPKQNRFRELGKKEIQNVMHIKAPEFSGWEELNRVRFGFLNSRYSKGQNLSPQELVQYWAFRKHFNINIDKDDFKEVFENGDEALKEKIRLEELRAKYQELTIVEEEIEEFAKLVVKEIIYKNEIIEKEIAHSTERINEISDTYGSALENLKKICRGFDEKVIAFGEKTVFLEFERFVHIYARHVAETQIGEKFVNDKSVFQYKFDDIIRVIKMVVESVNDEIQEHFKQTPNRSFRRMGRRSIYVDGHYYRIEIEPNGKLKDFHPYNDDENTAADLEQN
;
A
#
# COMPACT_ATOMS: atom_id res chain seq x y z
N MET A 1 12.21 -15.20 -22.84
CA MET A 1 11.10 -14.59 -23.64
C MET A 1 9.82 -14.36 -22.84
N TYR A 2 9.41 -15.25 -21.94
CA TYR A 2 8.16 -15.09 -21.17
C TYR A 2 8.30 -14.13 -19.97
N GLY A 3 9.35 -14.31 -19.18
CA GLY A 3 9.59 -13.50 -17.97
C GLY A 3 9.77 -12.00 -18.23
N GLN A 4 10.31 -11.60 -19.38
CA GLN A 4 10.51 -10.18 -19.72
C GLN A 4 9.20 -9.36 -19.80
N TYR A 5 8.07 -10.04 -19.99
CA TYR A 5 6.76 -9.41 -20.07
C TYR A 5 5.88 -9.80 -18.87
N ASP A 6 6.44 -10.47 -17.87
CA ASP A 6 5.69 -10.89 -16.68
C ASP A 6 4.44 -11.71 -17.04
N LYS A 7 4.58 -12.56 -18.08
CA LYS A 7 3.47 -13.36 -18.58
C LYS A 7 3.04 -14.40 -17.56
N PHE A 8 1.73 -14.56 -17.42
CA PHE A 8 1.15 -15.74 -16.81
C PHE A 8 1.32 -16.93 -17.75
N VAL A 9 1.95 -18.01 -17.26
CA VAL A 9 2.31 -19.19 -18.03
C VAL A 9 1.74 -20.45 -17.40
N THR A 10 1.63 -21.48 -18.24
CA THR A 10 1.42 -22.87 -17.84
C THR A 10 2.67 -23.65 -18.21
N LEU A 11 3.31 -24.24 -17.21
CA LEU A 11 4.44 -25.15 -17.35
C LEU A 11 3.93 -26.57 -17.35
N GLU A 12 4.39 -27.39 -18.29
CA GLU A 12 4.24 -28.85 -18.24
C GLU A 12 5.63 -29.46 -18.06
N PHE A 13 5.77 -30.34 -17.05
CA PHE A 13 7.05 -30.92 -16.68
C PHE A 13 7.32 -32.25 -17.38
N GLU A 14 8.60 -32.55 -17.60
CA GLU A 14 9.06 -33.85 -18.08
C GLU A 14 8.64 -34.95 -17.11
N TYR A 15 8.15 -36.06 -17.66
CA TYR A 15 7.66 -37.19 -16.86
C TYR A 15 8.78 -37.75 -15.97
N ASN A 16 8.48 -37.99 -14.69
CA ASN A 16 9.43 -38.43 -13.65
C ASN A 16 10.59 -37.45 -13.35
N SER A 17 10.46 -36.16 -13.68
CA SER A 17 11.36 -35.14 -13.12
C SER A 17 11.06 -34.88 -11.64
N ASP A 18 12.04 -34.34 -10.91
CA ASP A 18 11.85 -33.94 -9.50
C ASP A 18 10.68 -32.95 -9.36
N GLU A 19 10.56 -32.01 -10.30
CA GLU A 19 9.47 -31.03 -10.34
C GLU A 19 8.11 -31.67 -10.67
N TYR A 20 8.07 -32.68 -11.56
CA TYR A 20 6.84 -33.44 -11.83
C TYR A 20 6.34 -34.16 -10.56
N GLU A 21 7.23 -34.81 -9.82
CA GLU A 21 6.87 -35.52 -8.59
C GLU A 21 6.44 -34.55 -7.48
N LYS A 22 7.08 -33.37 -7.42
CA LYS A 22 6.80 -32.37 -6.38
C LYS A 22 5.56 -31.54 -6.67
N PHE A 23 5.37 -31.06 -7.89
CA PHE A 23 4.34 -30.07 -8.22
C PHE A 23 3.22 -30.64 -9.11
N GLY A 24 3.34 -31.91 -9.51
CA GLY A 24 2.43 -32.56 -10.45
C GLY A 24 2.84 -32.32 -11.91
N PHE A 25 2.02 -32.76 -12.86
CA PHE A 25 2.39 -32.69 -14.28
C PHE A 25 2.40 -31.27 -14.86
N ARG A 26 1.67 -30.34 -14.22
CA ARG A 26 1.42 -28.99 -14.70
C ARG A 26 1.45 -28.01 -13.55
N LEU A 27 1.98 -26.81 -13.82
CA LEU A 27 1.98 -25.69 -12.89
C LEU A 27 1.69 -24.37 -13.61
N MET A 28 0.71 -23.62 -13.11
CA MET A 28 0.31 -22.31 -13.64
C MET A 28 0.81 -21.18 -12.73
N GLY A 29 1.22 -20.06 -13.31
CA GLY A 29 1.73 -18.93 -12.53
C GLY A 29 2.63 -17.98 -13.32
N THR A 30 3.49 -17.25 -12.63
CA THR A 30 4.41 -16.27 -13.22
C THR A 30 5.84 -16.49 -12.74
N PHE A 31 6.82 -16.24 -13.61
CA PHE A 31 8.23 -16.24 -13.19
C PHE A 31 8.50 -15.09 -12.22
N LEU A 32 9.31 -15.37 -11.20
CA LEU A 32 9.72 -14.38 -10.20
C LEU A 32 11.17 -13.96 -10.43
N PHE A 33 11.40 -12.66 -10.35
CA PHE A 33 12.71 -12.04 -10.42
C PHE A 33 12.82 -11.08 -9.24
N ASP A 34 13.92 -11.09 -8.50
CA ASP A 34 14.25 -9.92 -7.69
C ASP A 34 14.79 -8.79 -8.58
N LEU A 35 15.04 -7.61 -8.00
CA LEU A 35 15.47 -6.45 -8.77
C LEU A 35 16.81 -6.70 -9.49
N ASP A 36 17.76 -7.37 -8.82
CA ASP A 36 19.07 -7.69 -9.40
C ASP A 36 18.87 -8.65 -10.59
N ASP A 37 18.06 -9.70 -10.40
CA ASP A 37 17.71 -10.67 -11.43
C ASP A 37 17.06 -9.98 -12.65
N ARG A 38 16.20 -8.98 -12.41
CA ARG A 38 15.50 -8.27 -13.48
C ARG A 38 16.45 -7.39 -14.28
N VAL A 39 17.35 -6.65 -13.62
CA VAL A 39 18.39 -5.86 -14.30
C VAL A 39 19.31 -6.75 -15.13
N GLU A 40 19.72 -7.92 -14.60
CA GLU A 40 20.53 -8.88 -15.35
C GLU A 40 19.78 -9.43 -16.56
N LEU A 41 18.50 -9.78 -16.40
CA LEU A 41 17.64 -10.23 -17.49
C LEU A 41 17.59 -9.19 -18.61
N GLU A 42 17.40 -7.91 -18.29
CA GLU A 42 17.34 -6.86 -19.30
C GLU A 42 18.66 -6.70 -20.07
N LYS A 43 19.81 -6.84 -19.40
CA LYS A 43 21.13 -6.84 -20.03
C LYS A 43 21.32 -8.03 -20.97
N ILE A 44 20.86 -9.21 -20.58
CA ILE A 44 20.92 -10.40 -21.45
C ILE A 44 20.06 -10.20 -22.70
N LEU A 45 18.88 -9.58 -22.57
CA LEU A 45 17.96 -9.34 -23.68
C LEU A 45 18.47 -8.31 -24.70
N GLN A 46 19.49 -7.52 -24.37
CA GLN A 46 20.14 -6.60 -25.30
C GLN A 46 21.22 -7.27 -26.18
N LYS A 47 21.62 -8.52 -25.86
CA LYS A 47 22.62 -9.26 -26.63
C LYS A 47 22.02 -9.84 -27.90
N ASP A 48 22.78 -9.82 -28.99
CA ASP A 48 22.38 -10.43 -30.27
C ASP A 48 22.16 -11.95 -30.14
N GLU A 49 22.94 -12.61 -29.28
CA GLU A 49 22.87 -14.05 -29.06
C GLU A 49 22.63 -14.35 -27.57
N ILE A 50 21.43 -14.87 -27.28
CA ILE A 50 21.02 -15.23 -25.91
C ILE A 50 21.38 -16.70 -25.67
N GLN A 51 22.39 -16.94 -24.84
CA GLN A 51 22.78 -18.30 -24.46
C GLN A 51 21.69 -18.98 -23.64
N ARG A 52 21.39 -20.24 -23.98
CA ARG A 52 20.51 -21.08 -23.15
C ARG A 52 21.29 -21.58 -21.94
N THR A 53 20.72 -21.40 -20.76
CA THR A 53 21.28 -21.87 -19.50
C THR A 53 20.31 -22.83 -18.83
N ASP A 54 20.82 -23.89 -18.23
CA ASP A 54 20.04 -24.76 -17.36
C ASP A 54 20.25 -24.36 -15.90
N ARG A 55 19.37 -23.49 -15.40
CA ARG A 55 19.40 -22.95 -14.04
C ARG A 55 18.02 -23.09 -13.40
N LYS A 56 17.97 -22.94 -12.08
CA LYS A 56 16.68 -22.83 -11.40
C LYS A 56 16.09 -21.44 -11.59
N ILE A 57 14.78 -21.39 -11.79
CA ILE A 57 14.01 -20.16 -11.93
C ILE A 57 12.90 -20.12 -10.88
N LYS A 58 12.82 -19.02 -10.12
CA LYS A 58 11.78 -18.85 -9.11
C LYS A 58 10.41 -18.67 -9.77
N PHE A 59 9.36 -19.07 -9.08
CA PHE A 59 8.02 -19.11 -9.65
C PHE A 59 6.96 -18.75 -8.61
N SER A 60 6.01 -17.91 -8.98
CA SER A 60 4.82 -17.60 -8.19
C SER A 60 3.66 -18.42 -8.74
N PRO A 61 3.18 -19.44 -8.02
CA PRO A 61 2.06 -20.26 -8.48
C PRO A 61 0.75 -19.46 -8.45
N SER A 62 -0.17 -19.81 -9.34
CA SER A 62 -1.54 -19.29 -9.34
C SER A 62 -2.26 -19.66 -8.05
N GLU A 63 -3.15 -18.81 -7.58
CA GLU A 63 -4.05 -19.12 -6.46
C GLU A 63 -4.97 -20.33 -6.75
N LEU A 64 -5.14 -20.69 -8.02
CA LEU A 64 -5.90 -21.88 -8.44
C LEU A 64 -5.12 -23.19 -8.21
N GLU A 65 -3.82 -23.12 -7.93
CA GLU A 65 -2.98 -24.29 -7.69
C GLU A 65 -3.13 -24.77 -6.25
N GLU A 66 -3.47 -26.04 -6.08
CA GLU A 66 -3.61 -26.70 -4.77
C GLU A 66 -2.24 -27.13 -4.22
N LEU A 67 -1.37 -26.17 -3.95
CA LEU A 67 -0.05 -26.39 -3.37
C LEU A 67 -0.02 -26.18 -1.86
N THR A 68 0.78 -27.00 -1.19
CA THR A 68 1.14 -26.81 0.22
C THR A 68 2.01 -25.56 0.41
N ASN A 69 2.05 -25.03 1.63
CA ASN A 69 2.91 -23.90 1.96
C ASN A 69 4.41 -24.19 1.75
N ASP A 70 4.82 -25.45 1.97
CA ASP A 70 6.19 -25.88 1.74
C ASP A 70 6.53 -25.84 0.25
N GLN A 71 5.65 -26.37 -0.61
CA GLN A 71 5.81 -26.28 -2.07
C GLN A 71 5.87 -24.84 -2.57
N LYS A 72 5.00 -23.96 -2.05
CA LYS A 72 5.03 -22.52 -2.39
C LYS A 72 6.35 -21.86 -1.97
N THR A 73 6.86 -22.24 -0.79
CA THR A 73 8.16 -21.76 -0.29
C THR A 73 9.32 -22.26 -1.15
N ASP A 74 9.29 -23.52 -1.58
CA ASP A 74 10.28 -24.10 -2.49
C ASP A 74 10.30 -23.36 -3.84
N LEU A 75 9.13 -23.05 -4.41
CA LEU A 75 9.03 -22.30 -5.67
C LEU A 75 9.57 -20.86 -5.56
N ASP A 76 9.35 -20.20 -4.41
CA ASP A 76 9.84 -18.85 -4.13
C ASP A 76 11.36 -18.80 -3.89
N ARG A 77 11.92 -19.80 -3.19
CA ARG A 77 13.32 -19.78 -2.74
C ARG A 77 14.26 -20.54 -3.66
N ASP A 78 13.93 -21.78 -3.98
CA ASP A 78 14.78 -22.70 -4.73
C ASP A 78 14.44 -22.67 -6.22
N GLY A 79 13.15 -22.56 -6.55
CA GLY A 79 12.66 -22.50 -7.93
C GLY A 79 12.67 -23.85 -8.66
N ILE A 80 12.40 -23.76 -9.97
CA ILE A 80 12.19 -24.86 -10.91
C ILE A 80 13.41 -24.99 -11.80
N LEU A 81 13.96 -26.20 -11.98
CA LEU A 81 15.05 -26.42 -12.94
C LEU A 81 14.54 -26.30 -14.37
N VAL A 82 15.16 -25.46 -15.20
CA VAL A 82 14.70 -25.21 -16.59
C VAL A 82 14.61 -26.50 -17.42
N SER A 83 15.57 -27.42 -17.29
CA SER A 83 15.56 -28.69 -18.02
C SER A 83 14.43 -29.65 -17.62
N SER A 84 13.78 -29.42 -16.49
CA SER A 84 12.57 -30.19 -16.10
C SER A 84 11.32 -29.76 -16.88
N ILE A 85 11.34 -28.59 -17.52
CA ILE A 85 10.18 -28.03 -18.21
C ILE A 85 10.12 -28.58 -19.64
N HIS A 86 9.11 -29.38 -19.92
CA HIS A 86 8.84 -29.90 -21.26
C HIS A 86 8.23 -28.84 -22.17
N THR A 87 7.22 -28.13 -21.67
CA THR A 87 6.46 -27.15 -22.47
C THR A 87 6.09 -25.92 -21.63
N VAL A 88 6.14 -24.75 -22.28
CA VAL A 88 5.63 -23.49 -21.72
C VAL A 88 4.54 -22.95 -22.64
N SER A 89 3.33 -22.80 -22.09
CA SER A 89 2.18 -22.23 -22.78
C SER A 89 1.76 -20.91 -22.14
N THR A 90 1.33 -19.94 -22.93
CA THR A 90 0.86 -18.63 -22.44
C THR A 90 0.00 -17.95 -23.49
N LEU A 91 -0.79 -16.96 -23.06
CA LEU A 91 -1.45 -16.06 -23.99
C LEU A 91 -0.43 -15.10 -24.62
N ASP A 92 -0.72 -14.61 -25.81
CA ASP A 92 0.13 -13.61 -26.48
C ASP A 92 -0.07 -12.19 -25.93
N LEU A 93 -0.28 -12.08 -24.61
CA LEU A 93 -0.42 -10.84 -23.84
C LEU A 93 0.12 -11.07 -22.41
N PRO A 94 0.67 -10.04 -21.74
CA PRO A 94 0.97 -8.72 -22.26
C PRO A 94 2.17 -8.72 -23.23
N LYS A 95 2.28 -7.69 -24.08
CA LYS A 95 3.39 -7.51 -25.04
C LYS A 95 4.37 -6.40 -24.64
N GLN A 96 4.02 -5.65 -23.60
CA GLN A 96 4.84 -4.53 -23.11
C GLN A 96 5.64 -5.00 -21.91
N ASN A 97 6.95 -4.71 -21.92
CA ASN A 97 7.79 -4.94 -20.75
C ASN A 97 7.56 -3.78 -19.78
N ARG A 98 6.76 -4.02 -18.73
CA ARG A 98 6.41 -3.01 -17.74
C ARG A 98 7.63 -2.54 -16.96
N PHE A 99 8.69 -3.34 -16.82
CA PHE A 99 9.91 -2.92 -16.15
C PHE A 99 10.67 -1.81 -16.93
N ARG A 100 10.60 -1.81 -18.27
CA ARG A 100 11.27 -0.80 -19.12
C ARG A 100 10.41 0.42 -19.44
N GLU A 101 9.16 0.43 -19.04
CA GLU A 101 8.26 1.52 -19.37
C GLU A 101 8.67 2.80 -18.65
N LEU A 102 8.91 3.84 -19.44
CA LEU A 102 9.33 5.15 -18.96
C LEU A 102 8.12 6.06 -18.73
N GLY A 103 8.22 6.92 -17.72
CA GLY A 103 7.20 7.92 -17.40
C GLY A 103 6.07 7.38 -16.53
N LYS A 104 4.94 8.08 -16.52
CA LYS A 104 3.79 7.72 -15.68
C LYS A 104 2.98 6.56 -16.27
N LYS A 105 2.91 5.46 -15.54
CA LYS A 105 2.08 4.28 -15.78
C LYS A 105 0.64 4.51 -15.35
N GLU A 106 -0.25 3.80 -16.04
CA GLU A 106 -1.63 3.57 -15.60
C GLU A 106 -1.74 2.21 -14.91
N ILE A 107 -2.58 2.15 -13.88
CA ILE A 107 -2.95 0.89 -13.23
C ILE A 107 -3.77 0.07 -14.22
N GLN A 108 -3.33 -1.16 -14.48
CA GLN A 108 -3.99 -2.07 -15.41
C GLN A 108 -5.27 -2.67 -14.82
N ASN A 109 -6.20 -3.10 -15.70
CA ASN A 109 -7.41 -3.84 -15.33
C ASN A 109 -8.34 -3.15 -14.31
N VAL A 110 -8.38 -1.81 -14.32
CA VAL A 110 -9.26 -1.04 -13.43
C VAL A 110 -10.72 -1.27 -13.80
N MET A 111 -11.49 -1.80 -12.85
CA MET A 111 -12.94 -1.87 -12.94
C MET A 111 -13.57 -0.74 -12.13
N HIS A 112 -14.45 0.04 -12.77
CA HIS A 112 -15.23 1.07 -12.11
C HIS A 112 -16.54 0.48 -11.57
N ILE A 113 -16.59 0.31 -10.25
CA ILE A 113 -17.82 -0.10 -9.57
C ILE A 113 -18.55 1.17 -9.13
N LYS A 114 -19.79 1.36 -9.58
CA LYS A 114 -20.62 2.49 -9.14
C LYS A 114 -20.94 2.31 -7.66
N ALA A 115 -20.60 3.31 -6.84
CA ALA A 115 -20.99 3.34 -5.44
C ALA A 115 -22.53 3.38 -5.33
N PRO A 116 -23.13 2.76 -4.30
CA PRO A 116 -24.54 2.92 -4.03
C PRO A 116 -24.87 4.41 -3.82
N GLU A 117 -26.06 4.81 -4.28
CA GLU A 117 -26.58 6.15 -4.05
C GLU A 117 -27.12 6.23 -2.63
N PHE A 118 -26.72 7.26 -1.88
CA PHE A 118 -27.22 7.54 -0.54
C PHE A 118 -28.09 8.80 -0.59
N SER A 119 -29.20 8.81 0.15
CA SER A 119 -30.14 9.94 0.21
C SER A 119 -29.60 11.14 0.99
N GLY A 120 -28.50 10.98 1.72
CA GLY A 120 -27.84 12.04 2.48
C GLY A 120 -26.76 11.53 3.43
N TRP A 121 -26.19 12.45 4.21
CA TRP A 121 -25.13 12.15 5.17
C TRP A 121 -25.56 11.23 6.30
N GLU A 122 -26.82 11.34 6.76
CA GLU A 122 -27.32 10.47 7.83
C GLU A 122 -27.28 8.99 7.42
N GLU A 123 -27.79 8.67 6.22
CA GLU A 123 -27.77 7.28 5.72
C GLU A 123 -26.33 6.79 5.56
N LEU A 124 -25.44 7.61 4.98
CA LEU A 124 -24.02 7.27 4.84
C LEU A 124 -23.35 7.02 6.20
N ASN A 125 -23.58 7.88 7.19
CA ASN A 125 -23.02 7.74 8.53
C ASN A 125 -23.58 6.50 9.25
N ARG A 126 -24.86 6.17 9.06
CA ARG A 126 -25.45 4.93 9.57
C ARG A 126 -24.82 3.68 8.94
N VAL A 127 -24.57 3.70 7.63
CA VAL A 127 -23.87 2.59 6.94
C VAL A 127 -22.44 2.45 7.44
N ARG A 128 -21.71 3.56 7.59
CA ARG A 128 -20.36 3.58 8.18
C ARG A 128 -20.37 3.01 9.60
N PHE A 129 -21.30 3.45 10.44
CA PHE A 129 -21.45 2.92 11.80
C PHE A 129 -21.80 1.42 11.79
N GLY A 130 -22.72 0.99 10.93
CA GLY A 130 -23.11 -0.42 10.80
C GLY A 130 -21.92 -1.31 10.42
N PHE A 131 -21.08 -0.85 9.50
CA PHE A 131 -19.84 -1.53 9.13
C PHE A 131 -18.88 -1.64 10.32
N LEU A 132 -18.58 -0.53 11.01
CA LEU A 132 -17.67 -0.51 12.15
C LEU A 132 -18.20 -1.36 13.32
N ASN A 133 -19.48 -1.25 13.64
CA ASN A 133 -20.14 -2.02 14.69
C ASN A 133 -20.15 -3.53 14.39
N SER A 134 -20.40 -3.92 13.13
CA SER A 134 -20.29 -5.32 12.71
C SER A 134 -18.89 -5.87 12.92
N ARG A 135 -17.84 -5.10 12.58
CA ARG A 135 -16.45 -5.51 12.80
C ARG A 135 -16.11 -5.60 14.28
N TYR A 136 -16.42 -4.55 15.04
CA TYR A 136 -16.18 -4.47 16.48
C TYR A 136 -16.85 -5.61 17.25
N SER A 137 -18.14 -5.87 16.97
CA SER A 137 -18.91 -6.95 17.62
C SER A 137 -18.38 -8.36 17.33
N LYS A 138 -17.67 -8.55 16.22
CA LYS A 138 -17.00 -9.81 15.86
C LYS A 138 -15.58 -9.91 16.42
N GLY A 139 -15.13 -8.92 17.21
CA GLY A 139 -13.78 -8.86 17.76
C GLY A 139 -12.71 -8.58 16.70
N GLN A 140 -13.07 -8.01 15.54
CA GLN A 140 -12.11 -7.63 14.52
C GLN A 140 -11.43 -6.31 14.88
N ASN A 141 -10.14 -6.20 14.59
CA ASN A 141 -9.36 -5.00 14.89
C ASN A 141 -9.77 -3.83 13.99
N LEU A 142 -10.11 -2.71 14.60
CA LEU A 142 -10.28 -1.43 13.92
C LEU A 142 -8.96 -0.67 13.90
N SER A 143 -8.72 0.15 12.88
CA SER A 143 -7.63 1.12 12.93
C SER A 143 -7.90 2.20 14.01
N PRO A 144 -6.88 2.96 14.44
CA PRO A 144 -7.08 4.04 15.41
C PRO A 144 -8.20 5.03 15.02
N GLN A 145 -8.24 5.48 13.77
CA GLN A 145 -9.28 6.39 13.30
C GLN A 145 -10.64 5.71 13.17
N GLU A 146 -10.70 4.46 12.71
CA GLU A 146 -11.94 3.68 12.67
C GLU A 146 -12.54 3.50 14.07
N LEU A 147 -11.70 3.32 15.10
CA LEU A 147 -12.13 3.22 16.49
C LEU A 147 -12.70 4.55 17.00
N VAL A 148 -12.03 5.68 16.70
CA VAL A 148 -12.54 7.02 17.01
C VAL A 148 -13.91 7.23 16.37
N GLN A 149 -14.06 6.89 15.08
CA GLN A 149 -15.31 7.01 14.35
C GLN A 149 -16.41 6.10 14.92
N TYR A 150 -16.07 4.88 15.33
CA TYR A 150 -17.01 3.97 15.97
C TYR A 150 -17.60 4.58 17.24
N TRP A 151 -16.76 5.09 18.15
CA TRP A 151 -17.22 5.73 19.39
C TRP A 151 -18.01 7.02 19.13
N ALA A 152 -17.54 7.83 18.18
CA ALA A 152 -18.20 9.07 17.78
C ALA A 152 -19.62 8.81 17.24
N PHE A 153 -19.78 7.86 16.30
CA PHE A 153 -21.08 7.50 15.77
C PHE A 153 -21.99 6.85 16.81
N ARG A 154 -21.43 6.01 17.68
CA ARG A 154 -22.20 5.39 18.77
C ARG A 154 -22.79 6.44 19.70
N LYS A 155 -22.02 7.47 20.04
CA LYS A 155 -22.47 8.62 20.81
C LYS A 155 -23.49 9.47 20.04
N HIS A 156 -23.18 9.83 18.79
CA HIS A 156 -24.05 10.64 17.91
C HIS A 156 -25.44 10.02 17.73
N PHE A 157 -25.50 8.71 17.45
CA PHE A 157 -26.76 8.00 17.29
C PHE A 157 -27.40 7.53 18.61
N ASN A 158 -26.75 7.79 19.75
CA ASN A 158 -27.19 7.37 21.08
C ASN A 158 -27.48 5.86 21.18
N ILE A 159 -26.56 5.03 20.67
CA ILE A 159 -26.72 3.57 20.60
C ILE A 159 -25.88 2.89 21.67
N ASN A 160 -26.51 2.10 22.56
CA ASN A 160 -25.83 1.28 23.56
C ASN A 160 -24.82 2.06 24.42
N ILE A 161 -25.05 3.35 24.69
CA ILE A 161 -24.11 4.19 25.46
C ILE A 161 -24.02 3.79 26.94
N ASP A 162 -24.93 2.94 27.39
CA ASP A 162 -25.04 2.39 28.74
C ASP A 162 -24.10 1.21 29.01
N LYS A 163 -23.54 0.60 27.96
CA LYS A 163 -22.63 -0.54 28.10
C LYS A 163 -21.28 -0.13 28.69
N ASP A 164 -20.66 -1.07 29.39
CA ASP A 164 -19.42 -0.85 30.13
C ASP A 164 -18.25 -0.44 29.23
N ASP A 165 -18.17 -0.96 28.00
CA ASP A 165 -17.14 -0.61 27.03
C ASP A 165 -17.17 0.88 26.64
N PHE A 166 -18.37 1.44 26.49
CA PHE A 166 -18.55 2.86 26.22
C PHE A 166 -18.18 3.69 27.44
N LYS A 167 -18.70 3.33 28.62
CA LYS A 167 -18.37 4.03 29.87
C LYS A 167 -16.87 4.07 30.11
N GLU A 168 -16.17 2.95 29.93
CA GLU A 168 -14.72 2.87 30.09
C GLU A 168 -13.98 3.91 29.22
N VAL A 169 -14.36 4.06 27.96
CA VAL A 169 -13.73 5.04 27.04
C VAL A 169 -13.98 6.49 27.48
N PHE A 170 -15.20 6.82 27.94
CA PHE A 170 -15.56 8.20 28.27
C PHE A 170 -15.26 8.60 29.72
N GLU A 171 -15.25 7.65 30.65
CA GLU A 171 -14.92 7.86 32.06
C GLU A 171 -13.40 7.73 32.27
N ASN A 172 -12.78 6.67 31.77
CA ASN A 172 -11.37 6.32 32.05
C ASN A 172 -10.41 6.55 30.87
N GLY A 173 -10.92 6.86 29.67
CA GLY A 173 -10.08 7.11 28.50
C GLY A 173 -9.23 8.39 28.59
N ASP A 174 -8.20 8.45 27.75
CA ASP A 174 -7.34 9.61 27.59
C ASP A 174 -8.09 10.82 27.01
N GLU A 175 -7.78 12.02 27.48
CA GLU A 175 -8.44 13.26 27.07
C GLU A 175 -8.20 13.55 25.58
N ALA A 176 -7.01 13.24 25.06
CA ALA A 176 -6.73 13.39 23.64
C ALA A 176 -7.58 12.46 22.76
N LEU A 177 -7.91 11.25 23.26
CA LEU A 177 -8.82 10.34 22.57
C LEU A 177 -10.26 10.89 22.61
N LYS A 178 -10.72 11.38 23.76
CA LYS A 178 -12.06 11.99 23.91
C LYS A 178 -12.24 13.21 23.00
N GLU A 179 -11.21 14.05 22.86
CA GLU A 179 -11.22 15.20 21.96
C GLU A 179 -11.37 14.77 20.49
N LYS A 180 -10.64 13.73 20.06
CA LYS A 180 -10.78 13.16 18.70
C LYS A 180 -12.17 12.58 18.45
N ILE A 181 -12.71 11.86 19.43
CA ILE A 181 -14.08 11.31 19.36
C ILE A 181 -15.10 12.45 19.24
N ARG A 182 -14.93 13.51 20.02
CA ARG A 182 -15.80 14.69 19.99
C ARG A 182 -15.72 15.43 18.65
N LEU A 183 -14.53 15.57 18.06
CA LEU A 183 -14.37 16.16 16.73
C LEU A 183 -15.15 15.37 15.67
N GLU A 184 -15.05 14.05 15.65
CA GLU A 184 -15.78 13.21 14.68
C GLU A 184 -17.30 13.20 14.93
N GLU A 185 -17.74 13.27 16.19
CA GLU A 185 -19.16 13.42 16.54
C GLU A 185 -19.72 14.74 15.99
N LEU A 186 -19.03 15.85 16.23
CA LEU A 186 -19.42 17.17 15.73
C LEU A 186 -19.37 17.24 14.20
N ARG A 187 -18.40 16.57 13.56
CA ARG A 187 -18.33 16.45 12.10
C ARG A 187 -19.57 15.74 11.54
N ALA A 188 -20.04 14.67 12.19
CA ALA A 188 -21.28 13.98 11.78
C ALA A 188 -22.51 14.90 11.93
N LYS A 189 -22.65 15.60 13.06
CA LYS A 189 -23.72 16.58 13.26
C LYS A 189 -23.70 17.72 12.25
N TYR A 190 -22.51 18.24 11.93
CA TYR A 190 -22.34 19.30 10.93
C TYR A 190 -22.75 18.84 9.53
N GLN A 191 -22.34 17.64 9.13
CA GLN A 191 -22.72 17.02 7.85
C GLN A 191 -24.23 16.78 7.72
N GLU A 192 -24.87 16.40 8.82
CA GLU A 192 -26.32 16.13 8.90
C GLU A 192 -27.16 17.38 9.19
N LEU A 193 -26.52 18.55 9.33
CA LEU A 193 -27.18 19.82 9.69
C LEU A 193 -27.96 19.77 11.02
N THR A 194 -27.49 18.95 11.97
CA THR A 194 -28.07 18.79 13.32
C THR A 194 -27.24 19.43 14.43
N ILE A 195 -26.11 20.06 14.07
CA ILE A 195 -25.22 20.77 14.99
C ILE A 195 -25.86 22.08 15.49
N VAL A 196 -25.72 22.39 16.79
CA VAL A 196 -26.22 23.64 17.40
C VAL A 196 -25.13 24.72 17.49
N GLU A 197 -25.52 25.97 17.77
CA GLU A 197 -24.62 27.13 17.74
C GLU A 197 -23.40 26.97 18.67
N GLU A 198 -23.60 26.53 19.90
CA GLU A 198 -22.51 26.31 20.86
C GLU A 198 -21.55 25.20 20.37
N GLU A 199 -22.10 24.18 19.69
CA GLU A 199 -21.34 23.08 19.12
C GLU A 199 -20.56 23.50 17.86
N ILE A 200 -21.04 24.48 17.10
CA ILE A 200 -20.31 25.03 15.94
C ILE A 200 -19.03 25.73 16.40
N GLU A 201 -19.08 26.51 17.49
CA GLU A 201 -17.89 27.14 18.04
C GLU A 201 -16.87 26.12 18.54
N GLU A 202 -17.34 25.07 19.22
CA GLU A 202 -16.50 23.96 19.66
C GLU A 202 -15.87 23.24 18.46
N PHE A 203 -16.68 22.90 17.46
CA PHE A 203 -16.24 22.23 16.24
C PHE A 203 -15.17 23.05 15.52
N ALA A 204 -15.37 24.36 15.35
CA ALA A 204 -14.40 25.24 14.73
C ALA A 204 -13.05 25.23 15.48
N LYS A 205 -13.06 25.26 16.82
CA LYS A 205 -11.84 25.18 17.64
C LYS A 205 -11.09 23.87 17.41
N LEU A 206 -11.80 22.73 17.40
CA LEU A 206 -11.20 21.42 17.19
C LEU A 206 -10.65 21.25 15.76
N VAL A 207 -11.37 21.75 14.75
CA VAL A 207 -10.89 21.77 13.36
C VAL A 207 -9.63 22.62 13.21
N VAL A 208 -9.57 23.79 13.86
CA VAL A 208 -8.36 24.63 13.86
C VAL A 208 -7.18 23.90 14.49
N LYS A 209 -7.38 23.20 15.61
CA LYS A 209 -6.33 22.35 16.21
C LYS A 209 -5.84 21.26 15.26
N GLU A 210 -6.76 20.58 14.58
CA GLU A 210 -6.40 19.56 13.58
C GLU A 210 -5.59 20.16 12.42
N ILE A 211 -5.98 21.33 11.92
CA ILE A 211 -5.26 22.04 10.84
C ILE A 211 -3.85 22.44 11.30
N ILE A 212 -3.70 22.95 12.53
CA ILE A 212 -2.39 23.31 13.09
C ILE A 212 -1.50 22.07 13.17
N TYR A 213 -2.00 20.98 13.75
CA TYR A 213 -1.27 19.71 13.81
C TYR A 213 -0.85 19.23 12.41
N LYS A 214 -1.76 19.22 11.42
CA LYS A 214 -1.43 18.79 10.06
C LYS A 214 -0.36 19.68 9.43
N ASN A 215 -0.42 20.99 9.63
CA ASN A 215 0.61 21.92 9.14
C ASN A 215 1.96 21.69 9.79
N GLU A 216 2.02 21.48 11.10
CA GLU A 216 3.28 21.19 11.82
C GLU A 216 3.98 19.93 11.27
N ILE A 217 3.21 18.88 10.97
CA ILE A 217 3.75 17.66 10.37
C ILE A 217 4.28 17.93 8.95
N ILE A 218 3.55 18.69 8.14
CA ILE A 218 3.99 19.06 6.78
C ILE A 218 5.29 19.87 6.84
N GLU A 219 5.34 20.90 7.69
CA GLU A 219 6.51 21.75 7.86
C GLU A 219 7.72 20.98 8.35
N LYS A 220 7.53 20.08 9.32
CA LYS A 220 8.58 19.20 9.82
C LYS A 220 9.13 18.29 8.73
N GLU A 221 8.27 17.71 7.90
CA GLU A 221 8.71 16.84 6.80
C GLU A 221 9.47 17.63 5.73
N ILE A 222 8.97 18.82 5.35
CA ILE A 222 9.63 19.71 4.40
C ILE A 222 11.00 20.19 4.92
N ALA A 223 11.14 20.44 6.23
CA ALA A 223 12.42 20.84 6.82
C ALA A 223 13.53 19.79 6.63
N HIS A 224 13.19 18.53 6.32
CA HIS A 224 14.17 17.50 5.99
C HIS A 224 14.66 17.54 4.53
N SER A 225 14.05 18.37 3.68
CA SER A 225 14.29 18.39 2.24
C SER A 225 15.37 19.35 1.76
N THR A 226 15.66 20.40 2.53
CA THR A 226 16.65 21.43 2.17
C THR A 226 17.13 22.18 3.41
N GLU A 227 18.36 22.66 3.36
CA GLU A 227 18.92 23.57 4.36
C GLU A 227 18.45 25.03 4.15
N ARG A 228 17.86 25.34 2.98
CA ARG A 228 17.40 26.69 2.60
C ARG A 228 15.89 26.81 2.60
N ILE A 229 15.27 26.61 3.77
CA ILE A 229 13.81 26.65 3.95
C ILE A 229 13.18 27.94 3.41
N ASN A 230 13.91 29.06 3.50
CA ASN A 230 13.43 30.38 3.05
C ASN A 230 13.25 30.50 1.53
N GLU A 231 13.89 29.67 0.72
CA GLU A 231 13.83 29.71 -0.76
C GLU A 231 12.81 28.69 -1.33
N ILE A 232 12.18 27.88 -0.45
CA ILE A 232 11.25 26.82 -0.86
C ILE A 232 10.05 27.38 -1.59
N SER A 233 9.47 28.48 -1.11
CA SER A 233 8.25 29.03 -1.73
C SER A 233 8.51 29.54 -3.14
N ASP A 234 9.68 30.13 -3.39
CA ASP A 234 10.03 30.72 -4.68
C ASP A 234 10.35 29.64 -5.71
N THR A 235 10.93 28.51 -5.27
CA THR A 235 11.39 27.43 -6.17
C THR A 235 10.36 26.31 -6.32
N TYR A 236 9.66 25.96 -5.25
CA TYR A 236 8.76 24.79 -5.15
C TYR A 236 7.32 25.16 -4.78
N GLY A 237 6.91 26.42 -4.99
CA GLY A 237 5.60 26.93 -4.57
C GLY A 237 4.42 26.07 -5.04
N SER A 238 4.45 25.58 -6.28
CA SER A 238 3.41 24.70 -6.84
C SER A 238 3.38 23.31 -6.18
N ALA A 239 4.54 22.67 -5.98
CA ALA A 239 4.66 21.38 -5.30
C ALA A 239 4.20 21.47 -3.84
N LEU A 240 4.54 22.58 -3.15
CA LEU A 240 4.07 22.87 -1.80
C LEU A 240 2.56 23.06 -1.72
N GLU A 241 1.98 23.81 -2.67
CA GLU A 241 0.54 24.00 -2.74
C GLU A 241 -0.19 22.67 -3.00
N ASN A 242 0.33 21.87 -3.93
CA ASN A 242 -0.20 20.53 -4.22
C ASN A 242 -0.15 19.64 -2.99
N LEU A 243 0.98 19.58 -2.29
CA LEU A 243 1.14 18.81 -1.05
C LEU A 243 0.14 19.27 0.02
N LYS A 244 0.02 20.58 0.26
CA LYS A 244 -0.95 21.11 1.23
C LYS A 244 -2.38 20.77 0.85
N LYS A 245 -2.73 20.85 -0.45
CA LYS A 245 -4.08 20.55 -0.94
C LYS A 245 -4.47 19.10 -0.69
N ILE A 246 -3.59 18.14 -0.97
CA ILE A 246 -3.87 16.72 -0.75
C ILE A 246 -3.91 16.38 0.74
N CYS A 247 -3.04 16.98 1.55
CA CYS A 247 -2.98 16.74 2.99
C CYS A 247 -4.24 17.22 3.73
N ARG A 248 -4.86 18.32 3.28
CA ARG A 248 -6.09 18.85 3.90
C ARG A 248 -7.22 17.83 3.94
N GLY A 249 -7.40 17.07 2.87
CA GLY A 249 -8.47 16.08 2.73
C GLY A 249 -8.10 14.66 3.17
N PHE A 250 -6.87 14.44 3.64
CA PHE A 250 -6.43 13.10 4.05
C PHE A 250 -6.80 12.84 5.51
N ASP A 251 -7.52 11.75 5.73
CA ASP A 251 -7.67 11.07 7.01
C ASP A 251 -7.03 9.69 6.90
N GLU A 252 -6.68 9.09 8.04
CA GLU A 252 -6.12 7.73 8.10
C GLU A 252 -6.92 6.75 7.24
N LYS A 253 -6.21 5.94 6.45
CA LYS A 253 -6.84 4.95 5.56
C LYS A 253 -6.44 3.54 5.96
N VAL A 254 -7.42 2.65 6.03
CA VAL A 254 -7.16 1.20 5.99
C VAL A 254 -6.62 0.84 4.61
N ILE A 255 -5.45 0.21 4.62
CA ILE A 255 -4.72 -0.24 3.43
C ILE A 255 -5.05 -1.70 3.14
N ALA A 256 -5.05 -2.56 4.16
CA ALA A 256 -5.44 -3.96 4.02
C ALA A 256 -6.20 -4.45 5.25
N PHE A 257 -7.21 -5.30 5.01
CA PHE A 257 -8.01 -5.93 6.04
C PHE A 257 -7.42 -7.29 6.44
N GLY A 258 -7.65 -7.70 7.68
CA GLY A 258 -7.25 -9.00 8.20
C GLY A 258 -7.48 -9.08 9.70
N GLU A 259 -6.96 -10.12 10.35
CA GLU A 259 -6.87 -10.14 11.81
C GLU A 259 -6.02 -8.96 12.31
N LYS A 260 -4.93 -8.65 11.60
CA LYS A 260 -4.18 -7.41 11.70
C LYS A 260 -4.61 -6.45 10.59
N THR A 261 -5.32 -5.39 10.97
CA THR A 261 -5.63 -4.28 10.07
C THR A 261 -4.36 -3.47 9.79
N VAL A 262 -4.02 -3.28 8.52
CA VAL A 262 -2.92 -2.41 8.09
C VAL A 262 -3.47 -1.04 7.72
N PHE A 263 -2.89 0.03 8.24
CA PHE A 263 -3.37 1.40 8.01
C PHE A 263 -2.24 2.40 7.75
N LEU A 264 -2.57 3.47 7.03
CA LEU A 264 -1.68 4.58 6.71
C LEU A 264 -2.12 5.83 7.48
N GLU A 265 -1.28 6.25 8.43
CA GLU A 265 -1.49 7.49 9.19
C GLU A 265 -1.05 8.73 8.40
N PHE A 266 -1.53 9.90 8.84
CA PHE A 266 -1.25 11.18 8.17
C PHE A 266 0.25 11.48 8.07
N GLU A 267 1.04 11.28 9.14
CA GLU A 267 2.48 11.55 9.11
C GLU A 267 3.20 10.73 8.03
N ARG A 268 2.80 9.46 7.87
CA ARG A 268 3.39 8.57 6.86
C ARG A 268 2.86 8.86 5.46
N PHE A 269 1.62 9.30 5.34
CA PHE A 269 1.12 9.85 4.09
C PHE A 269 1.96 11.05 3.62
N VAL A 270 2.19 12.04 4.49
CA VAL A 270 3.01 13.22 4.18
C VAL A 270 4.42 12.80 3.79
N HIS A 271 5.03 11.88 4.55
CA HIS A 271 6.35 11.35 4.24
C HIS A 271 6.46 10.76 2.83
N ILE A 272 5.50 9.91 2.44
CA ILE A 272 5.48 9.27 1.13
C ILE A 272 5.30 10.31 0.03
N TYR A 273 4.33 11.21 0.16
CA TYR A 273 4.04 12.19 -0.90
C TYR A 273 5.12 13.27 -1.03
N ALA A 274 5.67 13.75 0.08
CA ALA A 274 6.72 14.76 0.04
C ALA A 274 8.04 14.20 -0.55
N ARG A 275 8.31 12.90 -0.40
CA ARG A 275 9.60 12.30 -0.78
C ARG A 275 9.58 11.48 -2.06
N HIS A 276 8.49 10.80 -2.36
CA HIS A 276 8.46 9.75 -3.38
C HIS A 276 7.47 10.02 -4.52
N VAL A 277 6.75 11.14 -4.49
CA VAL A 277 5.79 11.53 -5.53
C VAL A 277 6.30 12.77 -6.24
N ALA A 278 6.66 12.64 -7.53
CA ALA A 278 7.26 13.72 -8.34
C ALA A 278 6.48 15.04 -8.22
N GLU A 279 5.15 14.98 -8.27
CA GLU A 279 4.26 16.13 -8.30
C GLU A 279 4.28 16.97 -7.00
N THR A 280 4.81 16.40 -5.91
CA THR A 280 4.83 17.00 -4.57
C THR A 280 6.21 16.93 -3.90
N GLN A 281 7.25 16.51 -4.62
CA GLN A 281 8.62 16.56 -4.14
C GLN A 281 9.08 18.01 -3.99
N ILE A 282 9.61 18.32 -2.81
CA ILE A 282 10.08 19.65 -2.44
C ILE A 282 11.52 19.50 -2.00
N GLY A 283 12.41 20.39 -2.47
CA GLY A 283 13.80 20.45 -2.03
C GLY A 283 14.75 19.48 -2.76
N GLU A 284 15.98 19.95 -2.98
CA GLU A 284 17.00 19.26 -3.79
C GLU A 284 17.30 17.86 -3.26
N LYS A 285 17.34 17.67 -1.93
CA LYS A 285 17.63 16.36 -1.33
C LYS A 285 16.57 15.32 -1.67
N PHE A 286 15.31 15.73 -1.75
CA PHE A 286 14.24 14.79 -2.09
C PHE A 286 14.25 14.51 -3.59
N VAL A 287 14.43 15.54 -4.41
CA VAL A 287 14.50 15.39 -5.87
C VAL A 287 15.68 14.50 -6.30
N ASN A 288 16.85 14.64 -5.67
CA ASN A 288 18.07 13.96 -6.11
C ASN A 288 18.28 12.58 -5.46
N ASP A 289 17.81 12.37 -4.23
CA ASP A 289 18.19 11.18 -3.44
C ASP A 289 17.03 10.19 -3.20
N LYS A 290 15.83 10.47 -3.73
CA LYS A 290 14.64 9.65 -3.45
C LYS A 290 14.08 9.09 -4.74
N SER A 291 13.84 7.79 -4.70
CA SER A 291 13.13 7.10 -5.76
C SER A 291 11.68 7.57 -5.86
N VAL A 292 11.18 7.63 -7.09
CA VAL A 292 9.86 8.21 -7.38
C VAL A 292 8.88 7.19 -7.93
N PHE A 293 7.61 7.30 -7.53
CA PHE A 293 6.55 6.53 -8.18
C PHE A 293 6.36 6.94 -9.64
N GLN A 294 6.41 5.96 -10.53
CA GLN A 294 5.93 6.08 -11.92
C GLN A 294 4.40 6.08 -12.01
N TYR A 295 3.66 6.51 -10.99
CA TYR A 295 2.18 6.60 -11.05
C TYR A 295 1.74 8.02 -10.75
N LYS A 296 0.57 8.40 -11.27
CA LYS A 296 -0.02 9.72 -10.98
C LYS A 296 -0.30 9.83 -9.48
N PHE A 297 -0.16 11.04 -8.94
CA PHE A 297 -0.38 11.29 -7.51
C PHE A 297 -1.72 10.72 -7.00
N ASP A 298 -2.80 10.82 -7.79
CA ASP A 298 -4.14 10.31 -7.43
C ASP A 298 -4.20 8.77 -7.26
N ASP A 299 -3.28 8.04 -7.90
CA ASP A 299 -3.24 6.59 -7.90
C ASP A 299 -2.29 6.01 -6.83
N ILE A 300 -1.48 6.82 -6.16
CA ILE A 300 -0.45 6.32 -5.20
C ILE A 300 -1.06 5.53 -4.05
N ILE A 301 -2.20 5.96 -3.50
CA ILE A 301 -2.90 5.18 -2.46
C ILE A 301 -3.36 3.82 -3.00
N ARG A 302 -3.79 3.75 -4.27
CA ARG A 302 -4.21 2.49 -4.89
C ARG A 302 -3.00 1.57 -5.10
N VAL A 303 -1.86 2.11 -5.52
CA VAL A 303 -0.60 1.36 -5.63
C VAL A 303 -0.18 0.80 -4.26
N ILE A 304 -0.22 1.63 -3.20
CA ILE A 304 0.06 1.17 -1.82
C ILE A 304 -0.84 -0.02 -1.47
N LYS A 305 -2.15 0.11 -1.70
CA LYS A 305 -3.11 -0.98 -1.44
C LYS A 305 -2.79 -2.23 -2.22
N MET A 306 -2.59 -2.13 -3.53
CA MET A 306 -2.26 -3.29 -4.38
C MET A 306 -1.01 -4.03 -3.89
N VAL A 307 0.06 -3.29 -3.54
CA VAL A 307 1.32 -3.89 -3.06
C VAL A 307 1.16 -4.54 -1.69
N VAL A 308 0.42 -3.92 -0.77
CA VAL A 308 0.21 -4.50 0.57
C VAL A 308 -0.74 -5.70 0.49
N GLU A 309 -1.81 -5.59 -0.31
CA GLU A 309 -2.80 -6.66 -0.49
C GLU A 309 -2.19 -7.89 -1.17
N SER A 310 -1.26 -7.72 -2.11
CA SER A 310 -0.60 -8.84 -2.80
C SER A 310 0.24 -9.73 -1.89
N VAL A 311 0.56 -9.28 -0.68
CA VAL A 311 1.28 -10.07 0.34
C VAL A 311 0.51 -10.14 1.66
N ASN A 312 -0.79 -9.86 1.66
CA ASN A 312 -1.55 -9.74 2.91
C ASN A 312 -1.56 -11.04 3.71
N ASP A 313 -1.70 -12.20 3.08
CA ASP A 313 -1.65 -13.49 3.77
C ASP A 313 -0.33 -13.68 4.53
N GLU A 314 0.78 -13.26 3.93
CA GLU A 314 2.09 -13.28 4.58
C GLU A 314 2.16 -12.31 5.77
N ILE A 315 1.61 -11.10 5.60
CA ILE A 315 1.52 -10.11 6.68
C ILE A 315 0.73 -10.67 7.86
N GLN A 316 -0.43 -11.27 7.59
CA GLN A 316 -1.28 -11.86 8.63
C GLN A 316 -0.54 -12.99 9.35
N GLU A 317 0.10 -13.90 8.61
CA GLU A 317 0.85 -15.01 9.19
C GLU A 317 2.07 -14.54 10.01
N HIS A 318 2.80 -13.53 9.52
CA HIS A 318 3.92 -12.93 10.25
C HIS A 318 3.50 -12.41 11.63
N PHE A 319 2.38 -11.69 11.71
CA PHE A 319 1.90 -11.15 12.99
C PHE A 319 1.24 -12.19 13.89
N LYS A 320 0.77 -13.31 13.34
CA LYS A 320 0.38 -14.49 14.15
C LYS A 320 1.59 -15.12 14.82
N GLN A 321 2.67 -15.33 14.06
CA GLN A 321 3.89 -15.99 14.56
C GLN A 321 4.75 -15.06 15.43
N THR A 322 4.84 -13.79 15.07
CA THR A 322 5.74 -12.81 15.70
C THR A 322 5.05 -11.46 15.96
N PRO A 323 4.03 -11.43 16.84
CA PRO A 323 3.13 -10.27 17.00
C PRO A 323 3.82 -8.96 17.40
N ASN A 324 5.00 -9.03 18.02
CA ASN A 324 5.74 -7.86 18.50
C ASN A 324 6.85 -7.39 17.55
N ARG A 325 7.00 -7.99 16.37
CA ARG A 325 8.03 -7.63 15.39
C ARG A 325 7.42 -7.00 14.15
N SER A 326 8.06 -5.97 13.62
CA SER A 326 7.64 -5.38 12.35
C SER A 326 7.71 -6.40 11.21
N PHE A 327 6.71 -6.37 10.33
CA PHE A 327 6.80 -7.03 9.02
C PHE A 327 7.67 -6.18 8.10
N ARG A 328 8.62 -6.79 7.41
CA ARG A 328 9.58 -6.09 6.55
C ARG A 328 9.85 -6.84 5.25
N ARG A 329 9.77 -6.12 4.14
CA ARG A 329 10.16 -6.57 2.80
C ARG A 329 11.02 -5.47 2.16
N MET A 330 12.29 -5.76 1.95
CA MET A 330 13.33 -4.81 1.53
C MET A 330 14.46 -5.50 0.78
N GLY A 331 15.18 -4.76 -0.05
CA GLY A 331 16.28 -5.26 -0.89
C GLY A 331 15.79 -6.37 -1.83
N ARG A 332 16.47 -7.52 -1.83
CA ARG A 332 16.08 -8.71 -2.60
C ARG A 332 14.74 -9.31 -2.21
N ARG A 333 14.20 -8.95 -1.04
CA ARG A 333 12.85 -9.32 -0.61
C ARG A 333 11.90 -8.14 -0.75
N SER A 334 12.12 -7.25 -1.71
CA SER A 334 11.13 -6.23 -2.06
C SER A 334 9.93 -6.89 -2.73
N ILE A 335 8.79 -6.19 -2.73
CA ILE A 335 7.57 -6.71 -3.33
C ILE A 335 7.50 -6.23 -4.77
N TYR A 336 7.46 -7.17 -5.71
CA TYR A 336 7.29 -6.86 -7.11
C TYR A 336 5.81 -6.60 -7.44
N VAL A 337 5.50 -5.45 -8.04
CA VAL A 337 4.20 -5.14 -8.66
C VAL A 337 4.44 -4.33 -9.92
N ASP A 338 3.97 -4.85 -11.06
CA ASP A 338 3.86 -4.15 -12.34
C ASP A 338 5.15 -3.41 -12.78
N GLY A 339 6.24 -4.16 -12.86
CA GLY A 339 7.56 -3.66 -13.26
C GLY A 339 8.32 -2.91 -12.17
N HIS A 340 7.80 -2.85 -10.94
CA HIS A 340 8.44 -2.13 -9.83
C HIS A 340 8.63 -2.99 -8.60
N TYR A 341 9.64 -2.64 -7.83
CA TYR A 341 9.97 -3.28 -6.57
C TYR A 341 9.75 -2.31 -5.43
N TYR A 342 8.93 -2.69 -4.45
CA TYR A 342 8.57 -1.83 -3.34
C TYR A 342 9.18 -2.31 -2.04
N ARG A 343 9.72 -1.36 -1.28
CA ARG A 343 10.02 -1.54 0.13
C ARG A 343 8.75 -1.36 0.94
N ILE A 344 8.57 -2.20 1.95
CA ILE A 344 7.52 -2.04 2.95
C ILE A 344 8.03 -2.39 4.35
N GLU A 345 7.64 -1.57 5.32
CA GLU A 345 7.71 -1.90 6.74
C GLU A 345 6.36 -1.61 7.41
N ILE A 346 5.80 -2.60 8.12
CA ILE A 346 4.58 -2.46 8.92
C ILE A 346 4.93 -2.75 10.37
N GLU A 347 4.56 -1.83 11.27
CA GLU A 347 4.79 -1.96 12.71
C GLU A 347 3.83 -2.97 13.36
N PRO A 348 4.16 -3.51 14.55
CA PRO A 348 3.31 -4.46 15.29
C PRO A 348 1.83 -4.07 15.49
N ASN A 349 1.57 -2.76 15.56
CA ASN A 349 0.24 -2.20 15.70
C ASN A 349 -0.55 -2.15 14.37
N GLY A 350 0.05 -2.52 13.23
CA GLY A 350 -0.55 -2.44 11.90
C GLY A 350 -0.25 -1.16 11.13
N LYS A 351 0.52 -0.22 11.71
CA LYS A 351 0.89 1.01 11.02
C LYS A 351 1.86 0.74 9.87
N LEU A 352 1.53 1.22 8.68
CA LEU A 352 2.49 1.33 7.56
C LEU A 352 3.53 2.40 7.89
N LYS A 353 4.77 1.98 8.14
CA LYS A 353 5.87 2.84 8.60
C LYS A 353 6.74 3.34 7.47
N ASP A 354 6.97 2.51 6.46
CA ASP A 354 7.85 2.83 5.35
C ASP A 354 7.31 2.19 4.07
N PHE A 355 7.27 2.96 2.99
CA PHE A 355 6.78 2.52 1.69
C PHE A 355 7.33 3.40 0.57
N HIS A 356 8.13 2.82 -0.32
CA HIS A 356 8.66 3.51 -1.50
C HIS A 356 9.15 2.51 -2.55
N PRO A 357 9.21 2.90 -3.84
CA PRO A 357 9.81 2.08 -4.88
C PRO A 357 11.33 2.01 -4.71
N TYR A 358 11.97 0.93 -5.18
CA TYR A 358 13.41 0.80 -5.30
C TYR A 358 13.93 1.27 -6.65
N ASN A 359 13.16 1.02 -7.70
CA ASN A 359 13.49 1.41 -9.06
C ASN A 359 12.51 2.48 -9.56
N ASP A 360 13.01 3.40 -10.37
CA ASP A 360 12.27 4.43 -11.10
C ASP A 360 12.92 4.66 -12.47
N ASP A 361 12.43 5.63 -13.24
CA ASP A 361 12.93 5.92 -14.59
C ASP A 361 14.45 6.16 -14.62
N GLU A 362 14.94 7.00 -13.70
CA GLU A 362 16.34 7.43 -13.68
C GLU A 362 17.27 6.29 -13.23
N ASN A 363 16.90 5.56 -12.17
CA ASN A 363 17.69 4.43 -11.70
C ASN A 363 17.68 3.28 -12.71
N THR A 364 16.53 3.00 -13.33
CA THR A 364 16.42 1.94 -14.33
C THR A 364 17.23 2.28 -15.58
N ALA A 365 17.22 3.53 -16.04
CA ALA A 365 18.05 3.96 -17.17
C ALA A 365 19.54 3.91 -16.82
N ALA A 366 19.94 4.43 -15.66
CA ALA A 366 21.34 4.41 -15.21
C ALA A 366 21.90 2.98 -15.06
N ASP A 367 21.13 2.06 -14.48
CA ASP A 367 21.54 0.66 -14.28
C ASP A 367 21.70 -0.12 -15.60
N LEU A 368 20.97 0.31 -16.64
CA LEU A 368 21.05 -0.21 -18.00
C LEU A 368 22.18 0.44 -18.82
N GLU A 369 22.53 1.70 -18.56
CA GLU A 369 23.59 2.44 -19.27
C GLU A 369 25.00 2.22 -18.71
N GLN A 370 25.13 1.77 -17.45
CA GLN A 370 26.44 1.73 -16.79
C GLN A 370 27.42 0.63 -17.23
N ASN A 371 27.11 -0.28 -18.16
CA ASN A 371 28.08 -1.23 -18.74
C ASN A 371 27.67 -1.74 -20.14
#